data_AF-A0A970A3S1-F1
#
_entry.id   AF-A0A970A3S1-F1
#
_cell.length_a   1.000
_cell.length_b   1.000
_cell.length_c   1.000
_cell.angle_alpha   90.00
_cell.angle_beta   90.00
_cell.angle_gamma   90.00
#
_symmetry.space_group_name_H-M   'P 1'
#
loop_
_entity.id
_entity.type
_entity.pdbx_description
1 polymer ?
#
loop_
_entity_poly.entity_id
_entity_poly.type
_entity_poly.pdbx_seq_one_letter_code
_entity_poly.pdbx_strand_id
1 'polypeptide(L)'
;MKTRIITLSLLFAAALFFVKPQADADSKRLAKDGTMQLAGERDLRAYKLEDYKVPGHYDRNKDGRYDLIAIDKNGDGIADYWTVDRDFDGVFNDYIYDRNFDGKPDQWEYDLDLDGIPENIYSDSNYDGLADLRAILNKTGDTYTWFGEFSKENGI
;
A
#
# COMPACT_ATOMS: atom_id res chain seq x y z
N MET A 1 -34.84 58.50 7.97
CA MET A 1 -34.41 58.16 9.34
C MET A 1 -33.01 57.56 9.24
N LYS A 2 -32.03 58.14 9.95
CA LYS A 2 -30.62 57.69 9.97
C LYS A 2 -30.51 56.40 10.79
N THR A 3 -29.73 55.43 10.34
CA THR A 3 -28.95 54.58 11.26
C THR A 3 -27.63 54.20 10.59
N ARG A 4 -26.54 54.78 11.10
CA ARG A 4 -25.18 54.30 10.89
C ARG A 4 -24.98 53.12 11.86
N ILE A 5 -24.45 52.01 11.38
CA ILE A 5 -23.87 50.97 12.25
C ILE A 5 -22.36 51.04 12.06
N ILE A 6 -21.69 51.37 13.16
CA ILE A 6 -20.24 51.35 13.36
C ILE A 6 -19.99 50.20 14.33
N THR A 7 -19.27 49.16 13.94
CA THR A 7 -18.62 48.18 14.85
C THR A 7 -17.86 47.17 13.99
N LEU A 8 -16.72 46.59 14.35
CA LEU A 8 -15.58 46.91 15.20
C LEU A 8 -14.58 45.80 14.84
N SER A 9 -13.34 46.14 14.50
CA SER A 9 -12.33 45.15 14.13
C SER A 9 -12.00 44.24 15.31
N LEU A 10 -12.06 42.91 15.11
CA LEU A 10 -11.24 41.97 15.86
C LEU A 10 -10.19 41.40 14.89
N LEU A 11 -8.94 41.85 15.04
CA LEU A 11 -7.80 41.07 14.57
C LEU A 11 -7.74 39.80 15.41
N PHE A 12 -7.93 38.65 14.78
CA PHE A 12 -7.37 37.40 15.28
C PHE A 12 -6.35 36.92 14.24
N ALA A 13 -5.08 37.18 14.53
CA ALA A 13 -3.98 36.49 13.88
C ALA A 13 -3.97 35.06 14.42
N ALA A 14 -4.66 34.16 13.73
CA ALA A 14 -4.38 32.73 13.82
C ALA A 14 -3.52 32.39 12.61
N ALA A 15 -2.23 32.14 12.84
CA ALA A 15 -1.38 31.49 11.86
C ALA A 15 -2.03 30.14 11.53
N LEU A 16 -2.75 30.11 10.40
CA LEU A 16 -3.28 28.90 9.83
C LEU A 16 -2.07 28.12 9.28
N PHE A 17 -1.43 27.32 10.12
CA PHE A 17 -0.64 26.20 9.63
C PHE A 17 -1.64 25.25 8.98
N PHE A 18 -1.93 25.48 7.71
CA PHE A 18 -2.39 24.44 6.82
C PHE A 18 -1.26 23.42 6.75
N VAL A 19 -1.24 22.45 7.67
CA VAL A 19 -0.74 21.13 7.32
C VAL A 19 -1.71 20.66 6.26
N LYS A 20 -1.33 20.85 5.00
CA LYS A 20 -1.95 20.10 3.92
C LYS A 20 -1.80 18.64 4.35
N PRO A 21 -2.87 17.83 4.42
CA PRO A 21 -2.66 16.40 4.30
C PRO A 21 -1.89 16.26 2.99
N GLN A 22 -0.61 15.92 3.10
CA GLN A 22 0.15 15.49 1.96
C GLN A 22 -0.44 14.12 1.67
N ALA A 23 -1.57 14.11 0.95
CA ALA A 23 -1.94 12.99 0.12
C ALA A 23 -0.67 12.71 -0.67
N ASP A 24 -0.02 11.63 -0.28
CA ASP A 24 1.07 11.00 -0.99
C ASP A 24 0.77 11.08 -2.48
N ALA A 25 1.67 11.76 -3.18
CA ALA A 25 1.50 12.16 -4.57
C ALA A 25 1.66 10.97 -5.54
N ASP A 26 1.39 9.76 -5.06
CA ASP A 26 1.69 8.50 -5.72
C ASP A 26 0.45 7.86 -6.36
N SER A 27 -0.74 8.44 -6.15
CA SER A 27 -1.97 7.99 -6.81
C SER A 27 -2.00 8.21 -8.34
N LYS A 28 -1.03 8.94 -8.94
CA LYS A 28 -0.92 9.09 -10.41
C LYS A 28 0.53 9.31 -10.87
N ARG A 29 1.28 8.25 -11.17
CA ARG A 29 2.46 8.35 -12.04
C ARG A 29 2.50 7.21 -13.07
N LEU A 30 1.86 7.49 -14.21
CA LEU A 30 2.07 6.80 -15.49
C LEU A 30 3.60 6.73 -15.76
N ALA A 31 4.15 5.54 -16.03
CA ALA A 31 5.54 5.46 -16.43
C ALA A 31 5.74 6.18 -17.77
N LYS A 32 6.95 6.68 -18.03
CA LYS A 32 7.25 7.55 -19.20
C LYS A 32 7.10 6.84 -20.55
N ASP A 33 6.93 5.52 -20.55
CA ASP A 33 6.77 4.65 -21.72
C ASP A 33 5.31 4.23 -21.97
N GLY A 34 4.36 4.78 -21.20
CA GLY A 34 2.94 4.41 -21.33
C GLY A 34 2.56 3.12 -20.61
N THR A 35 3.50 2.43 -19.96
CA THR A 35 3.17 1.32 -19.08
C THR A 35 2.61 1.86 -17.75
N MET A 36 1.49 1.28 -17.31
CA MET A 36 1.11 1.38 -15.91
C MET A 36 2.10 0.51 -15.14
N GLN A 37 3.18 1.11 -14.61
CA GLN A 37 4.03 0.42 -13.65
C GLN A 37 3.21 0.26 -12.37
N LEU A 38 2.54 -0.89 -12.26
CA LEU A 38 1.58 -1.21 -11.22
C LEU A 38 2.24 -1.02 -9.86
N ALA A 39 1.53 -0.41 -8.92
CA ALA A 39 2.06 -0.08 -7.61
C ALA A 39 2.71 -1.29 -6.91
N GLY A 40 2.26 -2.52 -7.21
CA GLY A 40 2.90 -3.77 -6.80
C GLY A 40 4.41 -3.81 -7.09
N GLU A 41 4.86 -3.59 -8.33
CA GLU A 41 6.29 -3.67 -8.67
C GLU A 41 7.17 -2.58 -8.02
N ARG A 42 6.60 -1.40 -7.72
CA ARG A 42 7.36 -0.29 -7.11
C ARG A 42 7.36 -0.36 -5.58
N ASP A 43 6.26 -0.76 -4.95
CA ASP A 43 6.23 -0.99 -3.50
C ASP A 43 7.05 -2.23 -3.13
N LEU A 44 7.08 -3.25 -3.99
CA LEU A 44 8.04 -4.37 -3.89
C LEU A 44 9.51 -3.95 -4.06
N ARG A 45 9.83 -2.80 -4.67
CA ARG A 45 11.22 -2.31 -4.64
C ARG A 45 11.55 -1.59 -3.33
N ALA A 46 10.55 -1.05 -2.65
CA ALA A 46 10.71 -0.56 -1.28
C ALA A 46 10.89 -1.74 -0.32
N TYR A 47 10.11 -2.81 -0.51
CA TYR A 47 10.29 -4.10 0.16
C TYR A 47 11.03 -5.05 -0.73
N LYS A 48 12.36 -5.02 -0.72
CA LYS A 48 13.19 -6.04 -1.39
C LYS A 48 12.87 -7.44 -0.86
N LEU A 49 11.74 -8.02 -1.22
CA LEU A 49 11.22 -9.29 -0.74
C LEU A 49 12.10 -10.43 -1.25
N GLU A 50 12.84 -10.19 -2.33
CA GLU A 50 13.93 -11.05 -2.76
C GLU A 50 15.00 -11.23 -1.67
N ASP A 51 15.25 -10.20 -0.86
CA ASP A 51 16.17 -10.27 0.29
C ASP A 51 15.53 -11.02 1.48
N TYR A 52 14.21 -11.20 1.49
CA TYR A 52 13.42 -11.81 2.57
C TYR A 52 12.68 -13.09 2.15
N LYS A 53 13.22 -13.81 1.16
CA LYS A 53 12.79 -15.17 0.83
C LYS A 53 13.03 -16.16 1.97
N VAL A 54 13.89 -15.83 2.93
CA VAL A 54 14.14 -16.68 4.09
C VAL A 54 13.05 -16.43 5.14
N PRO A 55 12.41 -17.48 5.69
CA PRO A 55 11.45 -17.32 6.77
C PRO A 55 12.11 -16.76 8.04
N GLY A 56 11.43 -15.84 8.73
CA GLY A 56 11.98 -15.20 9.93
C GLY A 56 11.24 -13.95 10.39
N HIS A 57 11.78 -13.34 11.45
CA HIS A 57 11.33 -12.06 11.98
C HIS A 57 12.46 -11.04 11.82
N TYR A 58 12.15 -9.88 11.27
CA TYR A 58 13.13 -8.88 10.88
C TYR A 58 12.80 -7.53 11.54
N ASP A 59 13.72 -7.07 12.37
CA ASP A 59 13.77 -5.71 12.91
C ASP A 59 14.71 -4.89 12.00
N ARG A 60 14.11 -4.16 11.06
CA ARG A 60 14.80 -3.44 9.98
C ARG A 60 15.29 -2.07 10.46
N ASN A 61 14.56 -1.41 11.36
CA ASN A 61 14.94 -0.11 11.91
C ASN A 61 15.76 -0.21 13.23
N LYS A 62 15.84 -1.40 13.84
CA LYS A 62 16.56 -1.73 15.08
C LYS A 62 15.98 -1.07 16.33
N ASP A 63 14.66 -0.90 16.38
CA ASP A 63 13.97 -0.33 17.53
C ASP A 63 13.49 -1.37 18.55
N GLY A 64 13.68 -2.66 18.25
CA GLY A 64 13.26 -3.78 19.09
C GLY A 64 11.86 -4.32 18.79
N ARG A 65 11.17 -3.80 17.77
CA ARG A 65 9.94 -4.36 17.20
C ARG A 65 10.26 -5.06 15.88
N TYR A 66 9.41 -6.01 15.51
CA TYR A 66 9.54 -6.65 14.20
C TYR A 66 8.78 -5.84 13.18
N ASP A 67 9.46 -5.47 12.11
CA ASP A 67 8.91 -4.67 11.02
C ASP A 67 8.46 -5.53 9.85
N LEU A 68 8.93 -6.78 9.82
CA LEU A 68 8.62 -7.76 8.81
C LEU A 68 8.62 -9.15 9.43
N ILE A 69 7.60 -9.93 9.11
CA ILE A 69 7.51 -11.35 9.43
C ILE A 69 7.33 -12.10 8.13
N ALA A 70 8.21 -13.09 7.87
CA ALA A 70 8.19 -13.95 6.70
C ALA A 70 7.92 -15.40 7.15
N ILE A 71 6.92 -16.06 6.56
CA ILE A 71 6.45 -17.39 6.97
C ILE A 71 6.51 -18.34 5.78
N ASP A 72 7.19 -19.47 5.96
CA ASP A 72 7.13 -20.64 5.06
C ASP A 72 5.96 -21.52 5.48
N LYS A 73 4.97 -21.65 4.61
CA LYS A 73 3.74 -22.43 4.81
C LYS A 73 3.85 -23.84 4.24
N ASN A 74 4.64 -24.05 3.18
CA ASN A 74 4.73 -25.35 2.49
C ASN A 74 5.92 -26.22 2.95
N GLY A 75 6.87 -25.66 3.69
CA GLY A 75 8.07 -26.30 4.23
C GLY A 75 9.25 -26.41 3.25
N ASP A 76 9.30 -25.62 2.18
CA ASP A 76 10.36 -25.69 1.18
C ASP A 76 11.59 -24.80 1.48
N GLY A 77 11.52 -24.01 2.56
CA GLY A 77 12.57 -23.09 2.98
C GLY A 77 12.52 -21.72 2.32
N ILE A 78 11.50 -21.45 1.50
CA ILE A 78 11.17 -20.13 0.95
C ILE A 78 9.93 -19.62 1.69
N ALA A 79 9.91 -18.33 2.00
CA ALA A 79 8.75 -17.70 2.60
C ALA A 79 7.61 -17.60 1.58
N ASP A 80 6.40 -17.84 2.05
CA ASP A 80 5.16 -17.85 1.25
C ASP A 80 4.19 -16.73 1.66
N TYR A 81 4.50 -16.07 2.78
CA TYR A 81 3.68 -15.03 3.35
C TYR A 81 4.54 -14.02 4.07
N TRP A 82 4.21 -12.75 3.87
CA TRP A 82 4.86 -11.65 4.55
C TRP A 82 3.82 -10.70 5.12
N THR A 83 4.11 -10.19 6.31
CA THR A 83 3.39 -9.04 6.88
C THR A 83 4.38 -7.96 7.26
N VAL A 84 4.06 -6.71 6.92
CA VAL A 84 5.03 -5.61 6.95
C VAL A 84 4.45 -4.38 7.62
N ASP A 85 5.25 -3.80 8.51
CA ASP A 85 5.03 -2.49 9.14
C ASP A 85 5.86 -1.48 8.34
N ARG A 86 5.21 -0.78 7.41
CA ARG A 86 5.87 0.10 6.43
C ARG A 86 6.58 1.28 7.07
N ASP A 87 5.94 1.88 8.06
CA ASP A 87 6.27 3.18 8.63
C ASP A 87 6.86 3.09 10.03
N PHE A 88 7.05 1.88 10.54
CA PHE A 88 7.68 1.57 11.81
C PHE A 88 6.91 2.12 13.02
N ASP A 89 5.58 2.08 12.94
CA ASP A 89 4.71 2.54 14.02
C ASP A 89 4.34 1.42 15.01
N GLY A 90 4.75 0.19 14.71
CA GLY A 90 4.50 -1.02 15.47
C GLY A 90 3.23 -1.77 15.06
N VAL A 91 2.56 -1.38 13.97
CA VAL A 91 1.39 -2.04 13.42
C VAL A 91 1.65 -2.47 11.97
N PHE A 92 1.28 -3.72 11.66
CA PHE A 92 1.39 -4.22 10.30
C PHE A 92 0.23 -3.72 9.43
N ASN A 93 0.55 -3.11 8.29
CA ASN A 93 -0.41 -2.58 7.30
C ASN A 93 -0.37 -3.32 5.96
N ASP A 94 0.69 -4.06 5.69
CA ASP A 94 0.86 -4.76 4.41
C ASP A 94 0.83 -6.28 4.61
N TYR A 95 0.15 -6.97 3.70
CA TYR A 95 0.03 -8.42 3.69
C TYR A 95 0.29 -8.95 2.28
N ILE A 96 1.21 -9.90 2.16
CA ILE A 96 1.74 -10.36 0.88
C ILE A 96 1.76 -11.87 0.89
N TYR A 97 1.37 -12.48 -0.24
CA TYR A 97 1.16 -13.93 -0.33
C TYR A 97 1.76 -14.47 -1.60
N ASP A 98 2.55 -15.52 -1.49
CA ASP A 98 2.83 -16.51 -2.53
C ASP A 98 1.88 -17.69 -2.28
N ARG A 99 0.91 -17.87 -3.17
CA ARG A 99 -0.19 -18.84 -3.03
C ARG A 99 0.10 -20.12 -3.81
N ASN A 100 0.96 -20.05 -4.83
CA ASN A 100 1.32 -21.18 -5.67
C ASN A 100 2.66 -21.83 -5.27
N PHE A 101 3.40 -21.20 -4.36
CA PHE A 101 4.70 -21.61 -3.84
C PHE A 101 5.81 -21.66 -4.90
N ASP A 102 5.85 -20.68 -5.80
CA ASP A 102 6.89 -20.57 -6.81
C ASP A 102 8.05 -19.61 -6.41
N GLY A 103 7.94 -19.04 -5.21
CA GLY A 103 8.88 -18.10 -4.64
C GLY A 103 8.68 -16.66 -5.12
N LYS A 104 7.55 -16.34 -5.77
CA LYS A 104 7.11 -14.99 -6.12
C LYS A 104 5.75 -14.71 -5.49
N PRO A 105 5.48 -13.47 -5.06
CA PRO A 105 4.16 -13.16 -4.54
C PRO A 105 3.11 -13.06 -5.65
N ASP A 106 1.90 -13.53 -5.32
CA ASP A 106 0.73 -13.57 -6.18
C ASP A 106 -0.36 -12.58 -5.74
N GLN A 107 -0.26 -12.06 -4.52
CA GLN A 107 -1.25 -11.16 -3.95
C GLN A 107 -0.63 -10.20 -2.95
N TRP A 108 -1.13 -8.97 -2.96
CA TRP A 108 -0.76 -7.89 -2.04
C TRP A 108 -2.02 -7.23 -1.51
N GLU A 109 -2.06 -6.97 -0.23
CA GLU A 109 -3.15 -6.28 0.46
C GLU A 109 -2.56 -5.17 1.32
N TYR A 110 -3.14 -3.97 1.24
CA TYR A 110 -2.70 -2.79 1.95
C TYR A 110 -3.87 -2.22 2.76
N ASP A 111 -3.77 -2.30 4.08
CA ASP A 111 -4.69 -1.75 5.09
C ASP A 111 -4.01 -0.53 5.73
N LEU A 112 -4.14 0.63 5.07
CA LEU A 112 -3.40 1.83 5.39
C LEU A 112 -3.97 2.61 6.57
N ASP A 113 -5.26 2.41 6.90
CA ASP A 113 -5.87 3.03 8.07
C ASP A 113 -6.12 2.07 9.24
N LEU A 114 -5.65 0.83 9.10
CA LEU A 114 -5.55 -0.18 10.17
C LEU A 114 -6.92 -0.57 10.72
N ASP A 115 -7.96 -0.53 9.89
CA ASP A 115 -9.32 -0.90 10.25
C ASP A 115 -9.63 -2.40 10.05
N GLY A 116 -8.66 -3.15 9.51
CA GLY A 116 -8.76 -4.57 9.19
C GLY A 116 -9.34 -4.85 7.80
N ILE A 117 -9.64 -3.82 7.00
CA ILE A 117 -10.17 -3.93 5.64
C ILE A 117 -9.20 -3.24 4.67
N PRO A 118 -8.45 -4.01 3.87
CA PRO A 118 -7.49 -3.44 2.92
C PRO A 118 -8.11 -2.42 1.95
N GLU A 119 -7.58 -1.20 1.83
CA GLU A 119 -8.04 -0.27 0.80
C GLU A 119 -7.67 -0.75 -0.60
N ASN A 120 -6.57 -1.47 -0.71
CA ASN A 120 -6.01 -1.90 -1.98
C ASN A 120 -5.65 -3.37 -1.94
N ILE A 121 -6.11 -4.10 -2.96
CA ILE A 121 -5.72 -5.50 -3.18
C ILE A 121 -5.18 -5.61 -4.60
N TYR A 122 -4.07 -6.30 -4.78
CA TYR A 122 -3.52 -6.65 -6.09
C TYR A 122 -3.44 -8.17 -6.19
N SER A 123 -3.72 -8.72 -7.37
CA SER A 123 -3.60 -10.16 -7.62
C SER A 123 -2.93 -10.40 -8.95
N ASP A 124 -1.84 -11.16 -8.92
CA ASP A 124 -1.31 -11.93 -10.04
C ASP A 124 -2.04 -13.29 -10.04
N SER A 125 -2.82 -13.52 -11.10
CA SER A 125 -3.68 -14.70 -11.28
C SER A 125 -3.08 -15.67 -12.29
N ASN A 126 -2.06 -15.26 -13.05
CA ASN A 126 -1.40 -16.08 -14.06
C ASN A 126 0.02 -16.52 -13.65
N TYR A 127 0.52 -16.00 -12.52
CA TYR A 127 1.80 -16.30 -11.89
C TYR A 127 3.01 -15.90 -12.73
N ASP A 128 2.89 -14.84 -13.52
CA ASP A 128 4.01 -14.31 -14.31
C ASP A 128 4.92 -13.37 -13.48
N GLY A 129 4.49 -12.96 -12.29
CA GLY A 129 5.14 -12.02 -11.39
C GLY A 129 4.61 -10.59 -11.51
N LEU A 130 3.58 -10.35 -12.33
CA LEU A 130 2.93 -9.06 -12.53
C LEU A 130 1.46 -9.14 -12.12
N ALA A 131 0.99 -8.15 -11.38
CA ALA A 131 -0.42 -8.13 -10.99
C ALA A 131 -1.35 -7.98 -12.22
N ASP A 132 -2.32 -8.87 -12.36
CA ASP A 132 -3.38 -8.80 -13.36
C ASP A 132 -4.50 -7.86 -12.95
N LEU A 133 -4.83 -7.87 -11.65
CA LEU A 133 -6.01 -7.26 -11.07
C LEU A 133 -5.64 -6.31 -9.93
N ARG A 134 -6.48 -5.29 -9.75
CA ARG A 134 -6.46 -4.38 -8.60
C ARG A 134 -7.88 -4.15 -8.10
N ALA A 135 -8.10 -4.34 -6.81
CA ALA A 135 -9.30 -3.94 -6.11
C ALA A 135 -9.06 -2.63 -5.35
N ILE A 136 -10.05 -1.73 -5.37
CA ILE A 136 -10.10 -0.55 -4.49
C ILE A 136 -11.35 -0.64 -3.63
N LEU A 137 -11.19 -0.47 -2.32
CA LEU A 137 -12.30 -0.40 -1.37
C LEU A 137 -13.16 0.85 -1.59
N ASN A 138 -14.47 0.64 -1.64
CA ASN A 138 -15.47 1.68 -1.48
C ASN A 138 -16.00 1.63 -0.04
N LYS A 139 -15.43 2.46 0.84
CA LYS A 139 -15.77 2.52 2.28
C LYS A 139 -17.24 2.88 2.56
N THR A 140 -17.97 3.49 1.62
CA THR A 140 -19.38 3.85 1.86
C THR A 140 -20.30 2.64 1.76
N GLY A 141 -19.92 1.62 0.99
CA GLY A 141 -20.75 0.45 0.72
C GLY A 141 -20.08 -0.87 1.05
N ASP A 142 -18.94 -0.86 1.75
CA ASP A 142 -18.13 -2.05 2.09
C ASP A 142 -17.94 -3.02 0.92
N THR A 143 -17.67 -2.47 -0.26
CA THR A 143 -17.53 -3.21 -1.51
C THR A 143 -16.22 -2.86 -2.21
N TYR A 144 -15.71 -3.79 -3.00
CA TYR A 144 -14.53 -3.54 -3.83
C TYR A 144 -14.93 -3.27 -5.27
N THR A 145 -14.29 -2.28 -5.89
CA THR A 145 -14.29 -2.10 -7.34
C THR A 145 -13.03 -2.76 -7.91
N TRP A 146 -13.21 -3.73 -8.78
CA TRP A 146 -12.13 -4.46 -9.44
C TRP A 146 -11.79 -3.85 -10.79
N PHE A 147 -10.50 -3.67 -11.02
CA PHE A 147 -9.87 -3.25 -12.27
C PHE A 147 -8.92 -4.36 -12.71
N GLY A 148 -8.73 -4.58 -14.02
CA GLY A 148 -7.97 -5.75 -14.48
C GLY A 148 -7.34 -5.66 -15.85
N GLU A 149 -6.66 -6.77 -16.22
CA GLU A 149 -5.91 -7.04 -17.46
C GLU A 149 -4.63 -6.21 -17.66
N PHE A 150 -4.02 -5.77 -16.55
CA PHE A 150 -2.84 -4.90 -16.61
C PHE A 150 -1.58 -5.56 -17.17
N SER A 151 -1.38 -6.85 -16.90
CA SER A 151 -0.25 -7.65 -17.39
C SER A 151 -0.43 -8.05 -18.87
N LYS A 152 -1.67 -8.32 -19.31
CA LYS A 152 -2.00 -8.77 -20.67
C LYS A 152 -1.78 -7.71 -21.75
N GLU A 153 -1.88 -6.42 -21.41
CA GLU A 153 -1.62 -5.32 -22.36
C GLU A 153 -0.13 -5.17 -22.72
N ASN A 154 0.79 -5.77 -21.94
CA ASN A 154 2.24 -5.67 -22.16
C ASN A 154 2.87 -6.90 -22.82
N GLY A 155 2.08 -7.66 -23.60
CA GLY A 155 2.46 -8.93 -24.23
C GLY A 155 3.96 -9.13 -24.52
N ILE A 156 4.54 -10.09 -23.81
CA ILE A 156 5.74 -10.84 -24.21
C ILE A 156 5.33 -12.30 -24.34
#